data_AF-A0AAD6HBF6-F1
#
_entry.id   AF-A0AAD6HBF6-F1
#
_cell.length_a   1.000
_cell.length_b   1.000
_cell.length_c   1.000
_cell.angle_alpha   90.00
_cell.angle_beta   90.00
_cell.angle_gamma   90.00
#
_symmetry.space_group_name_H-M   'P 1'
#
loop_
_entity.id
_entity.type
_entity.pdbx_description
1 polymer ?
#
loop_
_entity_poly.entity_id
_entity_poly.type
_entity_poly.pdbx_seq_one_letter_code
_entity_poly.pdbx_strand_id
1 'polypeptide(L)'
;MFHELKCLSLDMTPSSEVMPKAEWLQRLNALGLSMHRMMAGGFFQTGIDNVPLRAYTIVGYIFLCLFLRELPPSSPIFDYLLECLSHALSEQNVTKDIKWYPDRFLLWLLFVGGASAAGRTQRVWFRAQIPAVQARLNLKTRDETLAVLYIFPFVGACYTPFQELWEETESALNPRLYSAQYWQLGS
;
A
#
# COMPACT_ATOMS: atom_id res chain seq x y z
N MET A 1 -6.69 19.37 2.01
CA MET A 1 -6.35 17.93 2.07
C MET A 1 -6.03 17.42 3.48
N PHE A 2 -4.85 17.62 4.08
CA PHE A 2 -4.60 17.14 5.47
C PHE A 2 -5.50 17.81 6.52
N HIS A 3 -5.87 19.08 6.31
CA HIS A 3 -6.84 19.77 7.17
C HIS A 3 -8.23 19.13 7.10
N GLU A 4 -8.67 18.66 5.93
CA GLU A 4 -9.98 18.00 5.74
C GLU A 4 -9.99 16.61 6.39
N LEU A 5 -8.88 15.86 6.30
CA LEU A 5 -8.68 14.63 7.05
C LEU A 5 -8.72 14.85 8.57
N LYS A 6 -8.14 15.96 9.04
CA LYS A 6 -8.17 16.35 10.46
C LYS A 6 -9.59 16.71 10.89
N CYS A 7 -10.33 17.48 10.09
CA CYS A 7 -11.75 17.80 10.31
C CYS A 7 -12.62 16.54 10.36
N LEU A 8 -12.48 15.64 9.38
CA LEU A 8 -13.18 14.35 9.34
C LEU A 8 -12.80 13.41 10.51
N SER A 9 -11.68 13.66 11.18
CA SER A 9 -11.25 12.92 12.36
C SER A 9 -11.78 13.51 13.67
N LEU A 10 -11.98 14.83 13.74
CA LEU A 10 -12.42 15.51 14.96
C LEU A 10 -13.87 15.22 15.32
N ASP A 11 -14.72 15.03 14.30
CA ASP A 11 -16.15 14.74 14.43
C ASP A 11 -16.45 13.25 14.62
N MET A 12 -15.43 12.38 14.57
CA MET A 12 -15.61 10.93 14.65
C MET A 12 -15.04 10.37 15.95
N THR A 13 -15.90 9.73 16.75
CA THR A 13 -15.51 8.93 17.91
C THR A 13 -14.97 7.57 17.44
N PRO A 14 -13.83 7.08 17.98
CA PRO A 14 -13.31 5.77 17.63
C PRO A 14 -14.35 4.69 17.99
N SER A 15 -14.54 3.74 17.08
CA SER A 15 -15.52 2.66 17.20
C SER A 15 -15.17 1.62 18.27
N SER A 16 -13.93 1.59 18.75
CA SER A 16 -13.48 0.63 19.76
C SER A 16 -13.21 1.32 21.10
N GLU A 17 -13.72 0.74 22.17
CA GLU A 17 -13.46 1.11 23.58
C GLU A 17 -11.97 1.00 23.98
N VAL A 18 -11.10 0.62 23.04
CA VAL A 18 -9.76 0.06 23.30
C VAL A 18 -8.65 1.10 23.33
N MET A 19 -8.84 2.29 22.73
CA MET A 19 -7.80 3.31 22.67
C MET A 19 -8.29 4.69 23.14
N PRO A 20 -7.63 5.33 24.13
CA PRO A 20 -7.95 6.70 24.53
C PRO A 20 -7.87 7.68 23.34
N LYS A 21 -8.87 8.57 23.23
CA LYS A 21 -8.96 9.59 22.15
C LYS A 21 -7.65 10.38 21.96
N ALA A 22 -6.94 10.68 23.06
CA ALA A 22 -5.67 11.40 23.02
C ALA A 22 -4.56 10.61 22.31
N GLU A 23 -4.46 9.30 22.58
CA GLU A 23 -3.49 8.42 21.92
C GLU A 23 -3.82 8.27 20.43
N TRP A 24 -5.11 8.12 20.10
CA TRP A 24 -5.58 8.08 18.72
C TRP A 24 -5.20 9.36 17.93
N LEU A 25 -5.46 10.53 18.50
CA LEU A 25 -5.07 11.82 17.91
C LEU A 25 -3.55 11.95 17.76
N GLN A 26 -2.78 11.45 18.71
CA GLN A 26 -1.32 11.45 18.64
C GLN A 26 -0.82 10.57 17.48
N ARG A 27 -1.37 9.37 17.32
CA ARG A 27 -1.07 8.47 16.19
C ARG A 27 -1.41 9.13 14.86
N LEU A 28 -2.59 9.73 14.74
CA LEU A 28 -3.02 10.48 13.56
C LEU A 28 -2.08 11.65 13.22
N ASN A 29 -1.67 12.43 14.22
CA ASN A 29 -0.76 13.56 14.01
C ASN A 29 0.64 13.07 13.58
N ALA A 30 1.16 12.01 14.21
CA ALA A 30 2.42 11.39 13.82
C ALA A 30 2.34 10.82 12.39
N LEU A 31 1.19 10.26 12.02
CA LEU A 31 0.88 9.78 10.69
C LEU A 31 0.94 10.87 9.65
N GLY A 32 0.17 11.94 9.87
CA GLY A 32 0.08 13.07 8.98
C GLY A 32 1.44 13.75 8.84
N LEU A 33 2.22 13.81 9.91
CA LEU A 33 3.57 14.36 9.87
C LEU A 33 4.55 13.48 9.09
N SER A 34 4.51 12.15 9.27
CA SER A 34 5.33 11.21 8.49
C SER A 34 5.00 11.29 7.00
N MET A 35 3.70 11.34 6.70
CA MET A 35 3.18 11.54 5.36
C MET A 35 3.64 12.86 4.76
N HIS A 36 3.51 13.96 5.50
CA HIS A 36 3.95 15.29 5.07
C HIS A 36 5.47 15.35 4.83
N ARG A 37 6.29 14.71 5.68
CA ARG A 37 7.75 14.62 5.49
C ARG A 37 8.14 13.86 4.23
N MET A 38 7.40 12.82 3.86
CA MET A 38 7.58 12.15 2.56
C MET A 38 7.29 13.10 1.40
N MET A 39 6.24 13.93 1.49
CA MET A 39 5.90 14.89 0.43
C MET A 39 6.86 16.08 0.35
N ALA A 40 7.43 16.51 1.47
CA ALA A 40 8.37 17.64 1.52
C ALA A 40 9.77 17.31 0.98
N GLY A 41 9.93 16.20 0.27
CA GLY A 41 11.19 15.82 -0.39
C GLY A 41 12.22 15.13 0.52
N GLY A 42 11.86 14.76 1.76
CA GLY A 42 12.78 14.04 2.64
C GLY A 42 13.22 12.66 2.12
N PHE A 43 12.41 12.05 1.25
CA PHE A 43 12.66 10.72 0.66
C PHE A 43 12.89 10.73 -0.85
N PHE A 44 12.47 11.79 -1.54
CA PHE A 44 12.57 11.89 -3.00
C PHE A 44 13.45 13.08 -3.35
N GLN A 45 14.62 12.82 -3.93
CA GLN A 45 15.52 13.85 -4.46
C GLN A 45 14.97 14.50 -5.75
N THR A 46 13.86 14.00 -6.28
CA THR A 46 13.15 14.59 -7.42
C THR A 46 12.38 15.81 -6.96
N GLY A 47 12.52 16.94 -7.66
CA GLY A 47 11.78 18.18 -7.38
C GLY A 47 10.30 17.90 -7.10
N ILE A 48 9.78 18.59 -6.09
CA ILE A 48 8.43 18.44 -5.51
C ILE A 48 7.31 18.47 -6.57
N ASP A 49 7.60 19.03 -7.74
CA ASP A 49 6.63 19.32 -8.79
C ASP A 49 6.06 18.10 -9.54
N ASN A 50 6.63 16.89 -9.39
CA ASN A 50 6.29 15.75 -10.26
C ASN A 50 5.77 14.48 -9.57
N VAL A 51 5.61 14.45 -8.24
CA VAL A 51 5.00 13.27 -7.59
C VAL A 51 3.48 13.35 -7.75
N PRO A 52 2.82 12.38 -8.41
CA PRO A 52 1.39 12.42 -8.56
C PRO A 52 0.67 12.24 -7.21
N LEU A 53 0.19 13.36 -6.67
CA LEU A 53 -0.46 13.44 -5.36
C LEU A 53 -1.69 12.55 -5.23
N ARG A 54 -2.32 12.17 -6.35
CA ARG A 54 -3.58 11.41 -6.39
C ARG A 54 -3.44 10.01 -5.78
N ALA A 55 -2.53 9.18 -6.31
CA ALA A 55 -2.35 7.80 -5.82
C ALA A 55 -1.91 7.76 -4.35
N TYR A 56 -1.05 8.70 -3.97
CA TYR A 56 -0.63 8.87 -2.58
C TYR A 56 -1.78 9.17 -1.64
N THR A 57 -2.62 10.14 -2.01
CA THR A 57 -3.79 10.53 -1.22
C THR A 57 -4.75 9.36 -1.03
N ILE A 58 -4.97 8.58 -2.09
CA ILE A 58 -5.82 7.39 -2.04
C ILE A 58 -5.23 6.32 -1.10
N VAL A 59 -3.93 6.05 -1.18
CA VAL A 59 -3.25 5.14 -0.23
C VAL A 59 -3.35 5.65 1.21
N GLY A 60 -3.27 6.96 1.42
CA GLY A 60 -3.53 7.59 2.71
C GLY A 60 -4.93 7.31 3.25
N TYR A 61 -5.96 7.40 2.40
CA TYR A 61 -7.33 7.06 2.76
C TYR A 61 -7.50 5.57 3.06
N ILE A 62 -6.93 4.69 2.23
CA ILE A 62 -6.95 3.24 2.47
C ILE A 62 -6.35 2.93 3.83
N PHE A 63 -5.19 3.52 4.13
CA PHE A 63 -4.53 3.36 5.41
C PHE A 63 -5.42 3.83 6.57
N LEU A 64 -5.99 5.03 6.46
CA LEU A 64 -6.84 5.60 7.51
C LEU A 64 -8.07 4.72 7.77
N CYS A 65 -8.67 4.20 6.70
CA CYS A 65 -9.79 3.28 6.78
C CYS A 65 -9.41 1.95 7.47
N LEU A 66 -8.29 1.32 7.08
CA LEU A 66 -7.90 0.02 7.62
C LEU A 66 -7.35 0.10 9.04
N PHE A 67 -6.45 1.02 9.32
CA PHE A 67 -5.62 0.95 10.53
C PHE A 67 -6.01 1.97 11.59
N LEU A 68 -6.62 3.09 11.20
CA LEU A 68 -7.05 4.10 12.17
C LEU A 68 -8.53 4.01 12.50
N ARG A 69 -9.33 3.54 11.54
CA ARG A 69 -10.77 3.32 11.72
C ARG A 69 -11.13 1.85 11.91
N GLU A 70 -10.16 0.94 11.75
CA GLU A 70 -10.36 -0.51 11.89
C GLU A 70 -11.55 -1.00 11.05
N LEU A 71 -11.78 -0.38 9.88
CA LEU A 71 -12.88 -0.78 9.02
C LEU A 71 -12.64 -2.22 8.59
N PRO A 72 -13.68 -3.08 8.62
CA PRO A 72 -13.53 -4.45 8.21
C PRO A 72 -13.02 -4.48 6.77
N PRO A 73 -12.03 -5.34 6.45
CA PRO A 73 -11.52 -5.44 5.09
C PRO A 73 -12.61 -5.73 4.07
N SER A 74 -13.80 -6.25 4.43
CA SER A 74 -14.95 -6.44 3.54
C SER A 74 -15.75 -5.17 3.21
N SER A 75 -15.39 -4.02 3.78
CA SER A 75 -16.13 -2.76 3.56
C SER A 75 -16.12 -2.32 2.09
N PRO A 76 -17.26 -1.92 1.51
CA PRO A 76 -17.35 -1.51 0.10
C PRO A 76 -16.58 -0.22 -0.21
N ILE A 77 -16.20 0.56 0.81
CA ILE A 77 -15.34 1.74 0.62
C ILE A 77 -13.99 1.35 -0.02
N PHE A 78 -13.49 0.15 0.27
CA PHE A 78 -12.25 -0.32 -0.29
C PHE A 78 -12.39 -0.64 -1.78
N ASP A 79 -13.56 -1.07 -2.26
CA ASP A 79 -13.76 -1.30 -3.69
C ASP A 79 -13.56 0.00 -4.48
N TYR A 80 -14.19 1.08 -3.99
CA TYR A 80 -14.02 2.42 -4.56
C TYR A 80 -12.59 2.93 -4.45
N LEU A 81 -11.95 2.83 -3.27
CA LEU A 81 -10.59 3.32 -3.07
C LEU A 81 -9.56 2.54 -3.90
N LEU A 82 -9.71 1.22 -4.01
CA LEU A 82 -8.81 0.38 -4.79
C LEU A 82 -8.98 0.60 -6.29
N GLU A 83 -10.21 0.80 -6.76
CA GLU A 83 -10.47 1.20 -8.15
C GLU A 83 -9.89 2.58 -8.45
N CYS A 84 -10.07 3.56 -7.57
CA CYS A 84 -9.44 4.86 -7.71
C CYS A 84 -7.91 4.78 -7.74
N LEU A 85 -7.32 3.92 -6.90
CA LEU A 85 -5.87 3.73 -6.84
C LEU A 85 -5.34 3.08 -8.11
N SER A 86 -5.95 1.98 -8.56
CA SER A 86 -5.54 1.29 -9.78
C SER A 86 -5.70 2.22 -10.98
N HIS A 87 -6.77 3.01 -11.05
CA HIS A 87 -6.97 4.01 -12.09
C HIS A 87 -5.93 5.13 -12.01
N ALA A 88 -5.64 5.70 -10.83
CA ALA A 88 -4.60 6.72 -10.68
C ALA A 88 -3.20 6.23 -11.05
N LEU A 89 -2.93 4.94 -10.88
CA LEU A 89 -1.69 4.29 -11.32
C LEU A 89 -1.72 3.89 -12.82
N SER A 90 -2.90 3.69 -13.41
CA SER A 90 -3.11 3.25 -14.80
C SER A 90 -3.33 4.37 -15.81
N GLU A 91 -4.01 5.46 -15.45
CA GLU A 91 -4.21 6.65 -16.28
C GLU A 91 -2.86 7.21 -16.77
N GLN A 92 -1.80 6.99 -16.00
CA GLN A 92 -0.44 7.41 -16.29
C GLN A 92 0.33 6.45 -17.21
N ASN A 93 -0.32 5.37 -17.63
CA ASN A 93 0.26 4.31 -18.46
C ASN A 93 -0.08 4.46 -19.95
N VAL A 94 -0.95 5.42 -20.34
CA VAL A 94 -1.36 5.64 -21.74
C VAL A 94 -0.18 6.09 -22.63
N THR A 95 0.85 6.70 -22.05
CA THR A 95 2.12 7.04 -22.72
C THR A 95 3.29 6.10 -22.38
N LYS A 96 3.00 4.92 -21.77
CA LYS A 96 3.93 3.78 -21.58
C LYS A 96 5.21 4.02 -20.78
N ASP A 97 5.25 5.00 -19.90
CA ASP A 97 6.34 5.09 -18.93
C ASP A 97 5.79 5.43 -17.55
N ILE A 98 5.70 4.41 -16.69
CA ILE A 98 5.53 4.54 -15.23
C ILE A 98 6.86 5.09 -14.64
N LYS A 99 7.38 6.18 -15.19
CA LYS A 99 8.60 6.89 -14.77
C LYS A 99 8.31 8.06 -13.83
N TRP A 100 7.05 8.40 -13.61
CA TRP A 100 6.64 9.53 -12.78
C TRP A 100 6.77 9.25 -11.28
N TYR A 101 6.59 8.01 -10.86
CA TYR A 101 6.83 7.62 -9.48
C TYR A 101 8.27 7.09 -9.34
N PRO A 102 9.03 7.53 -8.33
CA PRO A 102 10.24 6.85 -7.92
C PRO A 102 9.93 5.37 -7.64
N ASP A 103 10.73 4.45 -8.16
CA ASP A 103 10.39 3.02 -8.16
C ASP A 103 10.09 2.45 -6.77
N ARG A 104 10.84 2.89 -5.74
CA ARG A 104 10.61 2.50 -4.34
C ARG A 104 9.22 2.89 -3.85
N PHE A 105 8.77 4.08 -4.23
CA PHE A 105 7.47 4.60 -3.85
C PHE A 105 6.34 3.88 -4.57
N LEU A 106 6.51 3.65 -5.88
CA LEU A 106 5.56 2.86 -6.64
C LEU A 106 5.42 1.45 -6.06
N LEU A 107 6.53 0.81 -5.70
CA LEU A 107 6.53 -0.48 -5.04
C LEU A 107 5.68 -0.43 -3.76
N TRP A 108 5.88 0.59 -2.92
CA TRP A 108 5.07 0.79 -1.73
C TRP A 108 3.57 0.98 -2.02
N LEU A 109 3.21 1.82 -3.00
CA LEU A 109 1.80 2.01 -3.41
C LEU A 109 1.16 0.68 -3.85
N LEU A 110 1.89 -0.12 -4.64
CA LEU A 110 1.42 -1.42 -5.13
C LEU A 110 1.23 -2.42 -3.99
N PHE A 111 2.15 -2.47 -3.04
CA PHE A 111 2.04 -3.35 -1.88
C PHE A 111 0.88 -2.95 -0.96
N VAL A 112 0.72 -1.66 -0.66
CA VAL A 112 -0.41 -1.21 0.18
C VAL A 112 -1.76 -1.47 -0.53
N GLY A 113 -1.86 -1.12 -1.82
CA GLY A 113 -3.07 -1.39 -2.60
C GLY A 113 -3.36 -2.88 -2.72
N GLY A 114 -2.35 -3.69 -3.04
CA GLY A 114 -2.46 -5.15 -3.13
C GLY A 114 -2.91 -5.76 -1.81
N ALA A 115 -2.24 -5.43 -0.70
CA ALA A 115 -2.57 -5.89 0.64
C ALA A 115 -4.01 -5.58 1.03
N SER A 116 -4.45 -4.35 0.75
CA SER A 116 -5.81 -3.89 1.04
C SER A 116 -6.86 -4.54 0.14
N ALA A 117 -6.45 -5.08 -1.01
CA ALA A 117 -7.30 -5.80 -1.95
C ALA A 117 -7.46 -7.30 -1.62
N ALA A 118 -7.02 -7.78 -0.44
CA ALA A 118 -7.23 -9.16 -0.04
C ALA A 118 -8.72 -9.58 -0.19
N GLY A 119 -8.95 -10.72 -0.85
CA GLY A 119 -10.30 -11.22 -1.15
C GLY A 119 -11.04 -10.50 -2.30
N ARG A 120 -10.40 -9.57 -3.01
CA ARG A 120 -11.02 -8.79 -4.09
C ARG A 120 -10.41 -9.03 -5.46
N THR A 121 -11.16 -8.70 -6.51
CA THR A 121 -10.72 -8.83 -7.90
C THR A 121 -9.53 -7.93 -8.23
N GLN A 122 -9.43 -6.74 -7.61
CA GLN A 122 -8.32 -5.80 -7.81
C GLN A 122 -6.96 -6.38 -7.36
N ARG A 123 -6.95 -7.37 -6.46
CA ARG A 123 -5.72 -8.05 -5.98
C ARG A 123 -4.83 -8.52 -7.12
N VAL A 124 -5.46 -9.12 -8.14
CA VAL A 124 -4.77 -9.67 -9.31
C VAL A 124 -4.04 -8.57 -10.08
N TRP A 125 -4.64 -7.39 -10.20
CA TRP A 125 -4.05 -6.26 -10.90
C TRP A 125 -2.79 -5.77 -10.19
N PHE A 126 -2.85 -5.51 -8.88
CA PHE A 126 -1.68 -5.07 -8.10
C PHE A 126 -0.55 -6.09 -8.16
N ARG A 127 -0.87 -7.38 -7.95
CA ARG A 127 0.09 -8.49 -8.01
C ARG A 127 0.82 -8.54 -9.35
N ALA A 128 0.11 -8.34 -10.46
CA ALA A 128 0.71 -8.37 -11.79
C ALA A 128 1.71 -7.24 -12.04
N GLN A 129 1.62 -6.11 -11.33
CA GLN A 129 2.54 -4.97 -11.52
C GLN A 129 3.84 -5.12 -10.70
N ILE A 130 3.81 -5.81 -9.56
CA ILE A 130 4.93 -5.87 -8.60
C ILE A 130 6.24 -6.38 -9.24
N PRO A 131 6.26 -7.50 -10.00
CA PRO A 131 7.51 -8.03 -10.57
C PRO A 131 8.24 -7.02 -11.47
N ALA A 132 7.51 -6.20 -12.23
CA ALA A 132 8.10 -5.20 -13.10
C ALA A 132 8.84 -4.11 -12.30
N VAL A 133 8.28 -3.70 -11.16
CA VAL A 133 8.91 -2.69 -10.29
C VAL A 133 10.11 -3.28 -9.53
N GLN A 134 10.00 -4.53 -9.08
CA GLN A 134 11.12 -5.24 -8.46
C GLN A 134 12.30 -5.41 -9.41
N ALA A 135 12.04 -5.78 -10.66
CA ALA A 135 13.07 -5.90 -11.69
C ALA A 135 13.81 -4.57 -11.92
N ARG A 136 13.09 -3.44 -11.96
CA ARG A 136 13.71 -2.11 -12.10
C ARG A 136 14.59 -1.73 -10.90
N LEU A 137 14.21 -2.16 -9.70
CA LEU A 137 14.99 -1.96 -8.48
C LEU A 137 16.07 -3.03 -8.24
N ASN A 138 16.18 -4.03 -9.12
CA ASN A 138 17.06 -5.19 -8.97
C ASN A 138 16.87 -5.93 -7.62
N LEU A 139 15.62 -6.03 -7.16
CA LEU A 139 15.25 -6.76 -5.95
C LEU A 139 14.98 -8.22 -6.31
N LYS A 140 15.73 -9.14 -5.71
CA LYS A 140 15.65 -10.59 -6.00
C LYS A 140 15.04 -11.37 -4.86
N THR A 141 15.09 -10.81 -3.66
CA THR A 141 14.66 -11.48 -2.43
C THR A 141 13.55 -10.71 -1.73
N ARG A 142 12.83 -11.43 -0.87
CA ARG A 142 11.84 -10.87 0.04
C ARG A 142 12.47 -9.83 0.95
N ASP A 143 13.62 -10.13 1.52
CA ASP A 143 14.29 -9.26 2.50
C ASP A 143 14.75 -7.94 1.88
N GLU A 144 15.26 -7.97 0.64
CA GLU A 144 15.59 -6.74 -0.10
C GLU A 144 14.34 -5.89 -0.36
N THR A 145 13.22 -6.53 -0.72
CA THR A 145 11.96 -5.83 -0.93
C THR A 145 11.43 -5.23 0.37
N LEU A 146 11.45 -5.99 1.46
CA LEU A 146 11.07 -5.49 2.78
C LEU A 146 11.97 -4.34 3.24
N ALA A 147 13.28 -4.42 3.02
CA ALA A 147 14.20 -3.34 3.35
C ALA A 147 13.87 -2.03 2.60
N VAL A 148 13.46 -2.13 1.33
CA VAL A 148 12.96 -0.98 0.57
C VAL A 148 11.63 -0.48 1.12
N LEU A 149 10.72 -1.39 1.50
CA LEU A 149 9.39 -1.02 2.00
C LEU A 149 9.45 -0.40 3.40
N TYR A 150 10.32 -0.87 4.30
CA TYR A 150 10.40 -0.39 5.69
C TYR A 150 10.77 1.08 5.85
N ILE A 151 11.28 1.74 4.79
CA ILE A 151 11.48 3.20 4.81
C ILE A 151 10.14 3.96 4.77
N PHE A 152 9.10 3.31 4.26
CA PHE A 152 7.76 3.87 4.16
C PHE A 152 6.95 3.49 5.40
N PRO A 153 6.02 4.36 5.80
CA PRO A 153 5.24 4.09 6.97
C PRO A 153 4.27 2.91 6.74
N PHE A 154 3.89 2.28 7.85
CA PHE A 154 2.86 1.24 7.94
C PHE A 154 3.21 -0.14 7.39
N VAL A 155 4.39 -0.31 6.79
CA VAL A 155 4.84 -1.63 6.31
C VAL A 155 4.90 -2.65 7.44
N GLY A 156 5.30 -2.25 8.65
CA GLY A 156 5.27 -3.13 9.82
C GLY A 156 3.86 -3.54 10.25
N ALA A 157 2.85 -2.69 10.07
CA ALA A 157 1.45 -2.98 10.42
C ALA A 157 0.76 -3.87 9.37
N CYS A 158 1.24 -3.84 8.13
CA CYS A 158 0.71 -4.62 7.02
C CYS A 158 1.45 -5.96 6.79
N TYR A 159 2.24 -6.44 7.76
CA TYR A 159 3.18 -7.55 7.52
C TYR A 159 2.49 -8.81 6.99
N THR A 160 1.40 -9.27 7.61
CA THR A 160 0.71 -10.50 7.18
C THR A 160 0.09 -10.37 5.78
N PRO A 161 -0.72 -9.32 5.46
CA PRO A 161 -1.21 -9.14 4.09
C PRO A 161 -0.11 -8.95 3.03
N PHE A 162 1.04 -8.39 3.42
CA PHE A 162 2.20 -8.22 2.55
C PHE A 162 2.87 -9.56 2.28
N GLN A 163 2.96 -10.42 3.30
CA GLN A 163 3.50 -11.77 3.16
C GLN A 163 2.63 -12.61 2.22
N GLU A 164 1.31 -12.60 2.39
CA GLU A 164 0.40 -13.31 1.49
C GLU A 164 0.57 -12.81 0.04
N LEU A 165 0.69 -11.49 -0.15
CA LEU A 165 0.89 -10.90 -1.48
C LEU A 165 2.19 -11.32 -2.11
N TRP A 166 3.24 -11.41 -1.28
CA TRP A 166 4.55 -11.86 -1.70
C TRP A 166 4.51 -13.31 -2.20
N GLU A 167 3.98 -14.22 -1.38
CA GLU A 167 3.88 -15.65 -1.69
C GLU A 167 3.06 -15.90 -2.96
N GLU A 168 1.96 -15.16 -3.15
CA GLU A 168 1.18 -15.18 -4.39
C GLU A 168 1.99 -14.70 -5.61
N THR A 169 2.84 -13.69 -5.43
CA THR A 169 3.66 -13.12 -6.50
C THR A 169 4.75 -14.10 -6.92
N GLU A 170 5.44 -14.73 -5.98
CA GLU A 170 6.46 -15.75 -6.27
C GLU A 170 5.85 -17.00 -6.91
N SER A 171 4.70 -17.45 -6.40
CA SER A 171 3.96 -18.58 -6.98
C SER A 171 3.61 -18.35 -8.45
N ALA A 172 3.22 -17.11 -8.80
CA ALA A 172 2.91 -16.72 -10.17
C ALA A 172 4.15 -16.68 -11.08
N LEU A 173 5.32 -16.34 -10.54
CA LEU A 173 6.58 -16.32 -11.29
C LEU A 173 7.18 -17.73 -11.47
N ASN A 174 6.89 -18.67 -10.57
CA ASN A 174 7.48 -20.00 -10.57
C ASN A 174 6.45 -21.13 -10.34
N PRO A 175 5.49 -21.33 -11.27
CA PRO A 175 4.38 -22.26 -11.10
C PRO A 175 4.82 -23.74 -10.98
N ARG A 176 6.06 -24.08 -11.35
CA ARG A 176 6.61 -25.44 -11.32
C ARG A 176 7.08 -25.90 -9.93
N LEU A 177 7.36 -24.98 -9.01
CA LEU A 177 7.84 -25.34 -7.66
C LEU A 177 6.69 -25.57 -6.68
N TYR A 178 5.57 -24.85 -6.84
CA TYR A 178 4.43 -24.93 -5.93
C TYR A 178 3.56 -26.17 -6.13
N SER A 179 3.50 -26.74 -7.33
CA SER A 179 2.78 -27.99 -7.55
C SER A 179 3.41 -29.18 -6.81
N ALA A 180 4.71 -29.14 -6.49
CA ALA A 180 5.39 -30.24 -5.82
C ALA A 180 5.14 -30.31 -4.29
N GLN A 181 4.88 -29.19 -3.63
CA GLN A 181 4.66 -29.16 -2.17
C GLN A 181 3.25 -29.60 -1.74
N TYR A 182 2.24 -29.46 -2.60
CA TYR A 182 0.87 -29.90 -2.28
C TYR A 182 0.63 -31.40 -2.48
N TRP A 183 1.52 -32.12 -3.19
CA TRP A 183 1.42 -33.59 -3.33
C TRP A 183 2.07 -34.37 -2.17
N GLN A 184 2.79 -33.72 -1.26
CA GLN A 184 3.47 -34.41 -0.13
C GLN A 184 2.71 -34.36 1.20
N LEU A 185 1.59 -33.64 1.28
CA LEU A 185 0.77 -33.50 2.51
C LEU A 185 -0.58 -34.23 2.44
N GLY A 186 -0.81 -35.03 1.40
CA GLY A 186 -2.07 -35.73 1.16
C GLY A 186 -1.89 -37.23 0.90
N SER A 187 -0.94 -37.89 1.57
CA SER A 187 -0.74 -39.35 1.51
C SER A 187 -0.71 -39.94 2.91
#